data_AF-A0A0A8L7H1-F1
#
_entry.id   AF-A0A0A8L7H1-F1
#
_cell.length_a   1.000
_cell.length_b   1.000
_cell.length_c   1.000
_cell.angle_alpha   90.00
_cell.angle_beta   90.00
_cell.angle_gamma   90.00
#
_symmetry.space_group_name_H-M   'P 1'
#
loop_
_entity.id
_entity.type
_entity.pdbx_description
1 polymer ?
#
loop_
_entity_poly.entity_id
_entity_poly.type
_entity_poly.pdbx_seq_one_letter_code
_entity_poly.pdbx_strand_id
1 'polypeptide(L)'
;MHPQLEAERFHSCIDLIQALDTCHRKEYYKRALGLCNNEKEALSKCLHEARLSGERQYILASREKKKVIEEKWKKLEEEEYGEDAVLKKIIQRQLAKKQQGSDSSQ
;
A
#
# COMPACT_ATOMS: atom_id res chain seq x y z
N MET A 1 -18.33 -1.35 -19.31
CA MET A 1 -16.94 -0.88 -19.37
C MET A 1 -16.97 0.64 -19.24
N HIS A 2 -16.61 1.17 -18.08
CA HIS A 2 -16.56 2.62 -17.83
C HIS A 2 -15.19 3.15 -18.30
N PRO A 3 -15.13 3.89 -19.43
CA PRO A 3 -13.88 4.15 -20.16
C PRO A 3 -12.76 4.78 -19.30
N GLN A 4 -13.14 5.63 -18.35
CA GLN A 4 -12.21 6.39 -17.52
C GLN A 4 -11.47 5.54 -16.47
N LEU A 5 -12.04 4.40 -16.07
CA LEU A 5 -11.46 3.58 -14.99
C LEU A 5 -10.56 2.44 -15.53
N GLU A 6 -10.57 2.25 -16.85
CA GLU A 6 -10.10 1.02 -17.49
C GLU A 6 -8.83 1.19 -18.31
N ALA A 7 -8.45 2.43 -18.65
CA ALA A 7 -7.38 2.73 -19.59
C ALA A 7 -5.98 2.27 -19.12
N GLU A 8 -5.61 2.50 -17.86
CA GLU A 8 -4.29 2.08 -17.35
C GLU A 8 -4.29 0.65 -16.78
N ARG A 9 -5.32 0.30 -16.01
CA ARG A 9 -5.32 -0.94 -15.22
C ARG A 9 -5.57 -2.20 -16.06
N PHE A 10 -6.25 -2.08 -17.20
CA PHE A 10 -6.66 -3.22 -18.02
C PHE A 10 -6.08 -3.19 -19.43
N HIS A 11 -4.98 -2.45 -19.63
CA HIS A 11 -4.31 -2.37 -20.93
C HIS A 11 -3.94 -3.75 -21.48
N SER A 12 -3.56 -4.68 -20.61
CA SER A 12 -3.25 -6.07 -20.98
C SER A 12 -4.44 -6.89 -21.49
N CYS A 13 -5.67 -6.42 -21.29
CA CYS A 13 -6.90 -7.12 -21.69
C CYS A 13 -7.59 -6.49 -22.91
N ILE A 14 -6.99 -5.47 -23.54
CA ILE A 14 -7.62 -4.71 -24.63
C ILE A 14 -8.06 -5.62 -25.78
N ASP A 15 -7.24 -6.59 -26.18
CA ASP A 15 -7.57 -7.50 -27.29
C ASP A 15 -8.82 -8.33 -27.00
N LEU A 16 -9.00 -8.76 -25.75
CA LEU A 16 -10.18 -9.51 -25.31
C LEU A 16 -11.42 -8.62 -25.22
N ILE A 17 -11.25 -7.35 -24.83
CA ILE A 17 -12.32 -6.34 -24.85
C ILE A 17 -12.78 -6.11 -26.29
N GLN A 18 -11.84 -5.93 -27.22
CA GLN A 18 -12.16 -5.73 -28.64
C GLN A 18 -12.81 -6.97 -29.26
N ALA A 19 -12.37 -8.18 -28.90
CA ALA A 19 -12.99 -9.42 -29.37
C ALA A 19 -14.45 -9.54 -28.90
N LEU A 20 -14.71 -9.28 -27.62
CA LEU A 20 -16.08 -9.29 -27.07
C LEU A 20 -16.95 -8.19 -27.68
N ASP A 21 -16.40 -6.98 -27.84
CA ASP A 21 -17.11 -5.87 -28.46
C ASP A 21 -17.44 -6.16 -29.93
N THR A 22 -16.50 -6.77 -30.66
CA THR A 22 -16.73 -7.26 -32.01
C THR A 22 -17.86 -8.28 -32.05
N CYS A 23 -17.92 -9.23 -31.11
CA CYS A 23 -19.01 -10.19 -31.04
C CYS A 23 -20.37 -9.51 -30.76
N HIS A 24 -20.40 -8.56 -29.83
CA HIS A 24 -21.60 -7.78 -29.52
C HIS A 24 -22.09 -6.90 -30.67
N ARG A 25 -21.19 -6.40 -31.52
CA ARG A 25 -21.51 -5.59 -32.69
C ARG A 25 -22.11 -6.38 -33.86
N LYS A 26 -21.89 -7.70 -33.94
CA LYS A 26 -22.38 -8.50 -35.06
C LYS A 26 -23.91 -8.60 -35.04
N GLU A 27 -24.49 -9.25 -34.04
CA GLU A 27 -25.96 -9.39 -33.93
C GLU A 27 -26.39 -9.49 -32.47
N TYR A 28 -27.47 -8.78 -32.11
CA TYR A 28 -27.98 -8.73 -30.74
C TYR A 28 -28.36 -10.12 -30.18
N TYR A 29 -28.93 -10.99 -31.02
CA TYR A 29 -29.34 -12.32 -30.56
C TYR A 29 -28.15 -13.20 -30.16
N LYS A 30 -26.96 -13.01 -30.77
CA LYS A 30 -25.77 -13.76 -30.39
C LYS A 30 -25.34 -13.44 -28.96
N ARG A 31 -25.48 -12.17 -28.58
CA ARG A 31 -25.29 -11.73 -27.19
C ARG A 31 -26.37 -12.31 -26.27
N ALA A 32 -27.65 -12.25 -26.66
CA ALA A 32 -28.77 -12.69 -25.83
C ALA A 32 -28.76 -14.19 -25.56
N LEU A 33 -28.38 -15.00 -26.55
CA LEU A 33 -28.33 -16.46 -26.46
C LEU A 33 -26.98 -16.99 -25.96
N GLY A 34 -26.02 -16.12 -25.64
CA GLY A 34 -24.73 -16.53 -25.06
C GLY A 34 -23.69 -17.04 -26.06
N LEU A 35 -23.83 -16.77 -27.36
CA LEU A 35 -22.83 -17.16 -28.38
C LEU A 35 -21.50 -16.40 -28.24
N CYS A 36 -21.47 -15.28 -27.50
CA CYS A 36 -20.26 -14.52 -27.18
C CYS A 36 -19.60 -14.93 -25.84
N ASN A 37 -19.96 -16.09 -25.28
CA ASN A 37 -19.49 -16.50 -23.95
C ASN A 37 -17.99 -16.82 -23.91
N ASN A 38 -17.41 -17.30 -25.02
CA ASN A 38 -15.99 -17.62 -25.07
C ASN A 38 -15.12 -16.37 -24.84
N GLU A 39 -15.40 -15.30 -25.58
CA GLU A 39 -14.70 -14.01 -25.45
C GLU A 39 -14.98 -13.38 -24.08
N LYS A 40 -16.22 -13.50 -23.60
CA LYS A 40 -16.62 -13.01 -22.27
C LYS A 40 -15.86 -13.71 -21.16
N GLU A 41 -15.71 -15.02 -21.20
CA GLU A 41 -14.99 -15.80 -20.19
C GLU A 41 -13.50 -15.50 -20.22
N ALA A 42 -12.89 -15.44 -21.40
CA ALA A 42 -11.49 -15.05 -21.55
C ALA A 42 -11.25 -13.65 -20.96
N LEU A 43 -12.10 -12.68 -21.30
CA LEU A 43 -12.01 -11.32 -20.76
C LEU A 43 -12.18 -11.31 -19.24
N SER A 44 -13.13 -12.08 -18.72
CA SER A 44 -13.40 -12.16 -17.27
C SER A 44 -12.19 -12.68 -16.50
N LYS A 45 -11.49 -13.69 -17.03
CA LYS A 45 -10.24 -14.22 -16.45
C LYS A 45 -9.13 -13.18 -16.47
N CYS A 46 -8.92 -12.52 -17.61
CA CYS A 46 -7.89 -11.48 -17.73
C CYS A 46 -8.12 -10.32 -16.75
N LEU A 47 -9.36 -9.83 -16.64
CA LEU A 47 -9.69 -8.74 -15.71
C LEU A 47 -9.53 -9.15 -14.24
N HIS A 48 -9.83 -10.40 -13.92
CA HIS A 48 -9.63 -10.94 -12.59
C HIS A 48 -8.13 -10.98 -12.23
N GLU A 49 -7.29 -11.47 -13.14
CA GLU A 49 -5.85 -11.50 -12.97
C GLU A 49 -5.24 -10.09 -12.89
N ALA A 50 -5.68 -9.18 -13.75
CA ALA A 50 -5.26 -7.78 -13.70
C ALA A 50 -5.63 -7.13 -12.36
N ARG A 51 -6.81 -7.43 -11.80
CA ARG A 51 -7.20 -6.98 -10.45
C ARG A 51 -6.25 -7.53 -9.38
N LEU A 52 -6.01 -8.83 -9.37
CA LEU A 52 -5.15 -9.47 -8.37
C LEU A 52 -3.70 -8.98 -8.47
N SER A 53 -3.19 -8.76 -9.69
CA SER A 53 -1.84 -8.24 -9.89
C SER A 53 -1.69 -6.83 -9.32
N GLY A 54 -2.66 -5.94 -9.57
CA GLY A 54 -2.66 -4.59 -9.00
C GLY A 54 -2.75 -4.58 -7.48
N GLU A 55 -3.59 -5.45 -6.89
CA GLU A 55 -3.69 -5.60 -5.44
C GLU A 55 -2.37 -6.11 -4.83
N ARG A 56 -1.71 -7.09 -5.46
CA ARG A 56 -0.38 -7.56 -5.04
C ARG A 56 0.65 -6.45 -5.05
N GLN A 57 0.71 -5.65 -6.12
CA GLN A 57 1.63 -4.52 -6.22
C GLN A 57 1.35 -3.48 -5.12
N TYR A 58 0.07 -3.18 -4.85
CA TYR A 58 -0.30 -2.26 -3.78
C TYR A 58 0.10 -2.79 -2.39
N ILE A 59 -0.11 -4.08 -2.13
CA ILE A 59 0.30 -4.72 -0.87
C ILE A 59 1.82 -4.64 -0.70
N LEU A 60 2.59 -4.94 -1.74
CA LEU A 60 4.06 -4.85 -1.70
C LEU A 60 4.52 -3.41 -1.45
N ALA A 61 3.98 -2.44 -2.19
CA ALA A 61 4.31 -1.02 -2.00
C ALA A 61 3.92 -0.52 -0.59
N SER A 62 2.78 -0.97 -0.06
CA SER A 62 2.34 -0.63 1.30
C SER A 62 3.26 -1.23 2.36
N ARG A 63 3.67 -2.50 2.20
CA ARG A 63 4.64 -3.15 3.08
C ARG A 63 5.98 -2.43 3.07
N GLU A 64 6.46 -2.04 1.89
CA GLU A 64 7.72 -1.29 1.77
C GLU A 64 7.64 0.06 2.47
N LYS A 65 6.56 0.83 2.23
CA LYS A 65 6.32 2.09 2.93
C LYS A 65 6.26 1.91 4.45
N LYS A 66 5.63 0.83 4.93
CA LYS A 66 5.57 0.52 6.37
C LYS A 66 6.95 0.28 6.96
N LYS A 67 7.80 -0.52 6.30
CA LYS A 67 9.19 -0.75 6.73
C LYS A 67 9.98 0.54 6.84
N VAL A 68 9.92 1.39 5.81
CA VAL A 68 10.62 2.68 5.81
C VAL A 68 10.15 3.57 6.97
N ILE A 69 8.84 3.58 7.25
CA ILE A 69 8.28 4.34 8.36
C ILE A 69 8.74 3.76 9.70
N GLU A 70 8.65 2.44 9.89
CA GLU A 70 9.08 1.75 11.10
C GLU A 70 10.58 1.96 11.39
N GLU A 71 11.44 1.87 10.38
CA GLU A 71 12.87 2.17 10.50
C GLU A 71 13.12 3.61 10.93
N LYS A 72 12.34 4.58 10.41
CA LYS A 72 12.44 5.98 10.84
C LYS A 72 11.98 6.17 12.28
N TRP A 73 10.87 5.55 12.69
CA TRP A 73 10.42 5.60 14.08
C TRP A 73 11.44 4.99 15.04
N LYS A 74 12.03 3.85 14.67
CA LYS A 74 13.08 3.21 15.47
C LYS A 74 14.30 4.10 15.63
N LYS A 75 14.75 4.77 14.55
CA LYS A 75 15.86 5.74 14.62
C LYS A 75 15.54 6.91 15.54
N LEU A 76 14.34 7.48 15.44
CA LEU A 76 13.92 8.57 16.32
C LEU A 76 13.86 8.12 17.79
N GLU A 77 13.35 6.91 18.06
CA GLU A 77 13.32 6.35 19.41
C GLU A 77 14.73 6.09 19.95
N GLU A 78 15.64 5.56 19.14
CA GLU A 78 17.06 5.38 19.52
C GLU A 78 17.76 6.72 19.78
N GLU A 79 17.50 7.75 18.99
CA GLU A 79 18.02 9.10 19.19
C GLU A 79 17.46 9.75 20.47
N GLU A 80 16.16 9.62 20.71
CA GLU A 80 15.47 10.24 21.86
C GLU A 80 15.74 9.51 23.20
N TYR A 81 15.87 8.18 23.16
CA TYR A 81 16.01 7.33 24.36
C TYR A 81 17.40 6.70 24.56
N GLY A 82 18.33 6.87 23.61
CA GLY A 82 19.69 6.32 23.67
C GLY A 82 20.63 7.10 24.60
N GLU A 83 21.63 7.76 24.03
CA GLU A 83 22.66 8.48 24.80
C GLU A 83 22.07 9.67 25.58
N ASP A 84 21.13 10.40 24.97
CA ASP A 84 20.53 11.60 25.54
C ASP A 84 19.63 11.31 26.75
N ALA A 85 18.89 10.19 26.77
CA ALA A 85 18.07 9.85 27.92
C ALA A 85 18.89 9.38 29.13
N VAL A 86 19.99 8.65 28.89
CA VAL A 86 20.94 8.30 29.96
C VAL A 86 21.61 9.56 30.50
N LEU A 87 22.07 10.44 29.61
CA LEU A 87 22.66 11.73 29.97
C LEU A 87 21.69 12.60 30.76
N LYS A 88 20.44 12.73 30.32
CA LYS A 88 19.38 13.48 31.00
C LYS A 88 19.10 12.94 32.40
N LYS A 89 19.07 11.61 32.58
CA LYS A 89 18.93 10.97 33.91
C LYS A 89 20.13 11.23 34.82
N ILE A 90 21.36 11.19 34.28
CA ILE A 90 22.58 11.48 35.05
C ILE A 90 22.60 12.94 35.50
N ILE A 91 22.29 13.88 34.60
CA ILE A 91 22.20 15.32 34.91
C ILE A 91 21.14 15.57 35.98
N GLN A 92 19.94 14.98 35.85
CA GLN A 92 18.89 15.10 36.87
C GLN A 92 19.34 14.59 38.24
N ARG A 93 20.03 13.45 38.31
CA ARG A 93 20.59 12.93 39.58
C ARG A 93 21.63 13.85 40.19
N GLN A 94 22.51 14.44 39.37
CA GLN A 94 23.52 15.38 39.88
C GLN A 94 22.90 16.67 40.40
N LEU A 95 21.89 17.21 39.71
CA LEU A 95 21.15 18.39 40.16
C LEU A 95 20.41 18.12 41.49
N ALA A 96 19.76 16.97 41.62
CA ALA A 96 19.09 16.56 42.86
C ALA A 96 20.08 16.41 44.04
N LYS A 97 21.25 15.79 43.81
CA LYS A 97 22.32 15.70 44.83
C LYS A 97 22.85 17.07 45.23
N LYS A 98 22.99 18.00 44.28
CA LYS A 98 23.48 19.35 44.54
C LYS A 98 22.49 20.17 45.39
N GLN A 99 21.19 20.01 45.13
CA GLN A 99 20.12 20.62 45.93
C GLN A 99 20.05 20.06 47.36
N GLN A 100 20.19 18.74 47.51
CA GLN A 100 20.22 18.12 48.85
C GLN A 100 21.46 18.52 49.66
N GLY A 101 22.62 18.70 49.01
CA GLY A 101 23.84 19.19 49.66
C GLY A 101 23.82 20.68 50.01
N SER A 102 23.03 21.51 49.31
CA SER A 102 22.83 22.92 49.66
C SER A 102 21.82 23.10 50.80
N ASP A 103 20.79 22.24 50.88
CA ASP A 103 19.80 22.27 51.97
C ASP A 103 20.34 21.72 53.31
N SER A 104 21.42 20.92 53.29
CA SER A 104 22.04 20.38 54.53
C SER A 104 23.11 21.28 55.16
N SER A 105 23.39 22.45 54.60
CA SER A 105 24.38 23.43 55.10
C SER A 105 23.77 24.75 55.56
N GLN A 106 22.45 24.81 55.75
CA GLN A 106 21.75 25.87 56.48
C GLN A 106 21.25 25.39 57.84
#